data_AF-A0A9W7E1D0-F1
#
_entry.id   AF-A0A9W7E1D0-F1
#
_cell.length_a   1.000
_cell.length_b   1.000
_cell.length_c   1.000
_cell.angle_alpha   90.00
_cell.angle_beta   90.00
_cell.angle_gamma   90.00
#
_symmetry.space_group_name_H-M   'P 1'
#
loop_
_entity.id
_entity.type
_entity.pdbx_description
1 polymer ?
#
loop_
_entity_poly.entity_id
_entity_poly.type
_entity_poly.pdbx_seq_one_letter_code
_entity_poly.pdbx_strand_id
1 'polypeptide(L)'
;MAANHRPSPSRSNLAEISSRFSTVMQNNKSLLLRCELYGMAALSMVDMVTDILMTYRFHETGRQTFALACAACIILNLLLQALGCLMFYWNEPWHKQLKEQFITWSCIKPGVDAYRVATNQYDKHIAMDHRSQMTGNRCVEMVTEGIPGTVIQLSAFVTDTGHSDLSTTAMVSLTTSIATSACISAHLSWHWDLSEEEREKQPQFYGYFPQTLLGQVIVFTQLLLMSLFTLAIRSLSVVLFSLRGGFQLVGAVLGGELCLYLIIKLLRKDFLYWVPIKGWPGIILAFVGRIVIKIAQDWTCVCQFRHPNEVGGYYFVVSMAATILMGIASILLYETDAYIIYVVVGCCIGLVLSFVLLLFSIERNYVRTFFDTRTCSEFVQDCFHLADEDLQKFNVFHFNENKWRSDIGEEVKAWVNESILRWLDEAEEEEGFLDDFAKSIIPDWIVEDPSILNEIRNSQVQELMSDRWKMTSVRLHNNSARWSGSNRSSGNRRNKIKAIA
;
A
#
# COMPACT_ATOMS: atom_id res chain seq x y z
N MET A 1 17.09 -51.43 -28.08
CA MET A 1 17.17 -50.10 -27.46
C MET A 1 17.06 -49.06 -28.57
N ALA A 2 15.85 -48.59 -28.87
CA ALA A 2 15.63 -47.46 -29.79
C ALA A 2 15.23 -46.27 -28.93
N ALA A 3 16.13 -45.30 -28.78
CA ALA A 3 15.88 -44.08 -28.04
C ALA A 3 14.95 -43.18 -28.86
N ASN A 4 13.74 -42.96 -28.35
CA ASN A 4 12.78 -41.98 -28.87
C ASN A 4 13.33 -40.56 -28.61
N HIS A 5 14.09 -40.02 -29.56
CA HIS A 5 14.42 -38.60 -29.58
C HIS A 5 13.18 -37.83 -30.04
N ARG A 6 12.45 -37.21 -29.10
CA ARG A 6 11.47 -36.17 -29.45
C ARG A 6 12.24 -34.97 -30.00
N PRO A 7 11.90 -34.45 -31.19
CA PRO A 7 12.54 -33.24 -31.71
C PRO A 7 12.21 -32.05 -30.80
N SER A 8 13.23 -31.27 -30.44
CA SER A 8 13.06 -29.98 -29.78
C SER A 8 12.21 -29.05 -30.66
N PRO A 9 11.23 -28.32 -30.11
CA PRO A 9 10.37 -27.44 -30.90
C PRO A 9 11.22 -26.39 -31.64
N SER A 10 10.99 -26.23 -32.95
CA SER A 10 11.65 -25.21 -33.76
C SER A 10 11.29 -23.81 -33.24
N ARG A 11 12.19 -22.82 -33.41
CA ARG A 11 11.94 -21.42 -33.03
C ARG A 11 10.65 -20.84 -33.64
N SER A 12 10.23 -21.34 -34.80
CA SER A 12 8.96 -20.97 -35.45
C SER A 12 7.75 -21.43 -34.63
N ASN A 13 7.77 -22.63 -34.07
CA ASN A 13 6.68 -23.17 -33.26
C ASN A 13 6.56 -22.45 -31.92
N LEU A 14 7.67 -22.04 -31.32
CA LEU A 14 7.66 -21.23 -30.09
C LEU A 14 7.11 -19.81 -30.34
N ALA A 15 7.45 -19.21 -31.48
CA ALA A 15 6.90 -17.91 -31.88
C ALA A 15 5.40 -17.99 -32.18
N GLU A 16 4.95 -19.06 -32.84
CA GLU A 16 3.53 -19.29 -33.13
C GLU A 16 2.72 -19.58 -31.86
N ILE A 17 3.26 -20.40 -30.94
CA ILE A 17 2.64 -20.65 -29.62
C ILE A 17 2.58 -19.36 -28.81
N SER A 18 3.65 -18.57 -28.79
CA SER A 18 3.70 -17.26 -28.12
C SER A 18 2.66 -16.30 -28.69
N SER A 19 2.52 -16.23 -30.02
CA SER A 19 1.54 -15.40 -30.73
C SER A 19 0.10 -15.84 -30.49
N ARG A 20 -0.17 -17.15 -30.52
CA ARG A 20 -1.50 -17.70 -30.19
C ARG A 20 -1.84 -17.45 -28.72
N PHE A 21 -0.88 -17.62 -27.82
CA PHE A 21 -1.07 -17.36 -26.40
C PHE A 21 -1.29 -15.87 -26.13
N SER A 22 -0.53 -14.97 -26.78
CA SER A 22 -0.72 -13.52 -26.65
C SER A 22 -2.08 -13.07 -27.20
N THR A 23 -2.54 -13.67 -28.30
CA THR A 23 -3.87 -13.37 -28.88
C THR A 23 -5.00 -13.84 -27.96
N VAL A 24 -4.89 -15.04 -27.40
CA VAL A 24 -5.86 -15.56 -26.43
C VAL A 24 -5.85 -14.75 -25.12
N MET A 25 -4.68 -14.31 -24.66
CA MET A 25 -4.53 -13.45 -23.49
C MET A 25 -5.11 -12.05 -23.73
N GLN A 26 -4.90 -11.47 -24.91
CA GLN A 26 -5.49 -10.18 -25.29
C GLN A 26 -7.02 -10.25 -25.36
N ASN A 27 -7.58 -11.33 -25.90
CA ASN A 27 -9.03 -11.51 -25.98
C ASN A 27 -9.69 -11.82 -24.62
N ASN A 28 -8.92 -12.27 -23.63
CA ASN A 28 -9.41 -12.67 -22.31
C ASN A 28 -8.76 -11.88 -21.14
N LYS A 29 -8.29 -10.65 -21.37
CA LYS A 29 -7.60 -9.84 -20.34
C LYS A 29 -8.37 -9.75 -19.03
N SER A 30 -9.70 -9.56 -19.10
CA SER A 30 -10.56 -9.46 -17.93
C SER A 30 -10.71 -10.79 -17.18
N LEU A 31 -10.73 -11.92 -17.90
CA LEU A 31 -10.75 -13.26 -17.30
C LEU A 31 -9.41 -13.58 -16.63
N LEU A 32 -8.29 -13.25 -17.28
CA LEU A 32 -6.96 -13.47 -16.75
C LEU A 32 -6.74 -12.68 -15.45
N LEU A 33 -7.11 -11.39 -15.45
CA LEU A 33 -7.07 -10.52 -14.27
C LEU A 33 -7.89 -11.09 -13.12
N ARG A 34 -9.09 -11.63 -13.41
CA ARG A 34 -9.94 -12.31 -12.42
C ARG A 34 -9.29 -13.56 -11.84
N CYS A 35 -8.77 -14.44 -12.69
CA CYS A 35 -8.09 -15.66 -12.26
C CYS A 35 -6.86 -15.34 -11.39
N GLU A 36 -6.11 -14.31 -11.74
CA GLU A 36 -4.95 -13.82 -10.98
C GLU A 36 -5.37 -13.30 -9.60
N LEU A 37 -6.32 -12.37 -9.54
CA LEU A 37 -6.83 -11.79 -8.29
C LEU A 37 -7.39 -12.87 -7.35
N TYR A 38 -8.17 -13.82 -7.88
CA TYR A 38 -8.70 -14.92 -7.08
C TYR A 38 -7.64 -15.95 -6.68
N GLY A 39 -6.66 -16.21 -7.54
CA GLY A 39 -5.51 -17.06 -7.20
C GLY A 39 -4.72 -16.50 -6.03
N MET A 40 -4.50 -15.18 -6.01
CA MET A 40 -3.83 -14.49 -4.91
C MET A 40 -4.67 -14.41 -3.63
N ALA A 41 -5.99 -14.24 -3.76
CA ALA A 41 -6.90 -14.36 -2.63
C ALA A 41 -6.82 -15.77 -2.01
N ALA A 42 -6.85 -16.81 -2.84
CA ALA A 42 -6.73 -18.19 -2.39
C ALA A 42 -5.37 -18.46 -1.72
N LEU A 43 -4.27 -17.95 -2.27
CA LEU A 43 -2.93 -18.11 -1.70
C LEU A 43 -2.86 -17.55 -0.27
N SER A 44 -3.42 -16.36 -0.05
CA SER A 44 -3.50 -15.71 1.27
C SER A 44 -4.42 -16.44 2.25
N MET A 45 -5.56 -16.95 1.77
CA MET A 45 -6.42 -17.80 2.61
C MET A 45 -5.73 -19.11 3.01
N VAL A 46 -4.92 -19.69 2.13
CA VAL A 46 -4.10 -20.87 2.44
C VAL A 46 -3.00 -20.53 3.45
N ASP A 47 -2.35 -19.36 3.31
CA ASP A 47 -1.32 -18.87 4.22
C ASP A 47 -1.83 -18.78 5.67
N MET A 48 -3.02 -18.16 5.84
CA MET A 48 -3.73 -18.10 7.13
C MET A 48 -3.98 -19.48 7.73
N VAL A 49 -4.37 -20.46 6.92
CA VAL A 49 -4.57 -21.85 7.38
C VAL A 49 -3.24 -22.47 7.79
N THR A 50 -2.17 -22.28 7.01
CA THR A 50 -0.84 -22.81 7.35
C THR A 50 -0.29 -22.19 8.63
N ASP A 51 -0.55 -20.91 8.91
CA ASP A 51 -0.11 -20.25 10.13
C ASP A 51 -0.87 -20.73 11.38
N ILE A 52 -2.18 -21.01 11.25
CA ILE A 52 -2.95 -21.68 12.32
C ILE A 52 -2.39 -23.09 12.59
N LEU A 53 -2.10 -23.86 11.53
CA LEU A 53 -1.52 -25.19 11.67
C LEU A 53 -0.15 -25.14 12.34
N MET A 54 0.71 -24.19 11.97
CA MET A 54 2.02 -24.01 12.61
C MET A 54 1.90 -23.61 14.08
N THR A 55 0.95 -22.74 14.41
CA THR A 55 0.64 -22.38 15.80
C THR A 55 0.25 -23.61 16.63
N TYR A 56 -0.62 -24.45 16.08
CA TYR A 56 -1.02 -25.70 16.72
C TYR A 56 0.16 -26.67 16.88
N ARG A 57 1.01 -26.83 15.87
CA ARG A 57 2.21 -27.68 15.94
C ARG A 57 3.22 -27.20 16.99
N PHE A 58 3.45 -25.90 17.11
CA PHE A 58 4.31 -25.36 18.18
C PHE A 58 3.71 -25.62 19.56
N HIS A 59 2.40 -25.57 19.70
CA HIS A 59 1.74 -25.91 20.96
C HIS A 59 1.88 -27.40 21.31
N GLU A 60 1.61 -28.31 20.36
CA GLU A 60 1.75 -29.77 20.56
C GLU A 60 3.18 -30.17 20.94
N THR A 61 4.18 -29.49 20.38
CA THR A 61 5.61 -29.78 20.61
C THR A 61 6.17 -29.09 21.87
N GLY A 62 5.31 -28.45 22.68
CA GLY A 62 5.72 -27.79 23.92
C GLY A 62 6.42 -26.44 23.74
N ARG A 63 6.52 -25.92 22.51
CA ARG A 63 7.13 -24.63 22.15
C ARG A 63 6.16 -23.48 22.32
N GLN A 64 5.67 -23.30 23.55
CA GLN A 64 4.60 -22.35 23.88
C GLN A 64 4.94 -20.90 23.49
N THR A 65 6.19 -20.47 23.63
CA THR A 65 6.60 -19.10 23.25
C THR A 65 6.42 -18.83 21.75
N PHE A 66 6.79 -19.80 20.90
CA PHE A 66 6.63 -19.67 19.44
C PHE A 66 5.15 -19.75 19.04
N ALA A 67 4.38 -20.65 19.66
CA ALA A 67 2.93 -20.73 19.44
C ALA A 67 2.22 -19.42 19.80
N LEU A 68 2.51 -18.85 20.98
CA LEU A 68 1.93 -17.58 21.41
C LEU A 68 2.34 -16.42 20.50
N ALA A 69 3.59 -16.40 20.01
CA ALA A 69 4.05 -15.38 19.08
C ALA A 69 3.32 -15.46 17.73
N CYS A 70 3.17 -16.65 17.14
CA CYS A 70 2.38 -16.84 15.91
C CYS A 70 0.92 -16.43 16.10
N ALA A 71 0.27 -16.86 17.19
CA ALA A 71 -1.10 -16.49 17.50
C ALA A 71 -1.27 -14.97 17.65
N ALA A 72 -0.30 -14.30 18.29
CA ALA A 72 -0.31 -12.85 18.45
C ALA A 72 -0.24 -12.11 17.10
N CYS A 73 0.55 -12.64 16.14
CA CYS A 73 0.65 -12.08 14.79
C CYS A 73 -0.69 -12.17 14.04
N ILE A 74 -1.34 -13.33 14.07
CA ILE A 74 -2.67 -13.53 13.46
C ILE A 74 -3.72 -12.60 14.07
N ILE A 75 -3.76 -12.52 15.41
CA ILE A 75 -4.72 -11.65 16.11
C ILE A 75 -4.45 -10.18 15.78
N LEU A 76 -3.18 -9.76 15.73
CA LEU A 76 -2.81 -8.39 15.37
C LEU A 76 -3.21 -8.05 13.93
N ASN A 77 -3.02 -8.97 12.98
CA ASN A 77 -3.47 -8.81 11.60
C ASN A 77 -4.98 -8.57 11.53
N LEU A 78 -5.77 -9.46 12.15
CA LEU A 78 -7.23 -9.33 12.18
C LEU A 78 -7.70 -8.04 12.86
N LEU A 79 -7.07 -7.65 13.97
CA LEU A 79 -7.39 -6.40 14.67
C LEU A 79 -7.10 -5.17 13.81
N LEU A 80 -5.96 -5.11 13.14
CA LEU A 80 -5.59 -3.97 12.30
C LEU A 80 -6.45 -3.89 11.04
N GLN A 81 -6.78 -5.02 10.41
CA GLN A 81 -7.74 -5.05 9.31
C GLN A 81 -9.15 -4.64 9.77
N ALA A 82 -9.58 -5.08 10.96
CA ALA A 82 -10.86 -4.68 11.55
C ALA A 82 -10.91 -3.18 11.87
N LEU A 83 -9.82 -2.60 12.37
CA LEU A 83 -9.68 -1.16 12.59
C LEU A 83 -9.69 -0.38 11.27
N GLY A 84 -8.99 -0.87 10.24
CA GLY A 84 -9.06 -0.30 8.89
C GLY A 84 -10.49 -0.31 8.35
N CYS A 85 -11.19 -1.43 8.52
CA CYS A 85 -12.61 -1.56 8.18
C CYS A 85 -13.48 -0.54 8.96
N LEU A 86 -13.27 -0.35 10.27
CA LEU A 86 -13.97 0.68 11.03
C LEU A 86 -13.69 2.09 10.47
N MET A 87 -12.45 2.37 10.09
CA MET A 87 -12.07 3.67 9.56
C MET A 87 -12.71 3.95 8.20
N PHE A 88 -12.68 2.98 7.29
CA PHE A 88 -13.20 3.14 5.93
C PHE A 88 -14.73 3.17 5.87
N TYR A 89 -15.40 2.44 6.76
CA TYR A 89 -16.86 2.31 6.79
C TYR A 89 -17.50 3.06 7.97
N TRP A 90 -16.76 3.94 8.66
CA TRP A 90 -17.21 4.63 9.89
C TRP A 90 -18.55 5.35 9.74
N ASN A 91 -18.80 5.91 8.55
CA ASN A 91 -20.01 6.69 8.25
C ASN A 91 -21.10 5.88 7.56
N GLU A 92 -20.83 4.61 7.23
CA GLU A 92 -21.84 3.74 6.65
C GLU A 92 -22.84 3.26 7.72
N PRO A 93 -24.06 2.88 7.32
CA PRO A 93 -25.03 2.28 8.23
C PRO A 93 -24.43 1.11 9.01
N TRP A 94 -24.78 1.00 10.29
CA TRP A 94 -24.24 -0.01 11.21
C TRP A 94 -24.30 -1.46 10.66
N HIS A 95 -25.31 -1.79 9.85
CA HIS A 95 -25.43 -3.12 9.24
C HIS A 95 -24.37 -3.39 8.17
N LYS A 96 -23.96 -2.38 7.38
CA LYS A 96 -22.84 -2.51 6.44
C LYS A 96 -21.53 -2.65 7.20
N GLN A 97 -21.32 -1.84 8.24
CA GLN A 97 -20.14 -1.97 9.10
C GLN A 97 -20.05 -3.37 9.72
N LEU A 98 -21.14 -3.92 10.25
CA LEU A 98 -21.16 -5.29 10.79
C LEU A 98 -20.89 -6.35 9.72
N LYS A 99 -21.42 -6.19 8.50
CA LYS A 99 -21.12 -7.08 7.38
C LYS A 99 -19.63 -7.09 7.07
N GLU A 100 -18.99 -5.93 6.97
CA GLU A 100 -17.56 -5.84 6.70
C GLU A 100 -16.71 -6.39 7.85
N GLN A 101 -17.13 -6.20 9.10
CA GLN A 101 -16.48 -6.85 10.25
C GLN A 101 -16.59 -8.36 10.16
N PHE A 102 -17.77 -8.90 9.87
CA PHE A 102 -17.97 -10.33 9.71
C PHE A 102 -17.08 -10.92 8.59
N ILE A 103 -16.96 -10.21 7.46
CA ILE A 103 -16.06 -10.60 6.35
C ILE A 103 -14.59 -10.61 6.81
N THR A 104 -14.19 -9.64 7.63
CA THR A 104 -12.82 -9.52 8.16
C THR A 104 -12.50 -10.66 9.13
N TRP A 105 -13.34 -10.85 10.15
CA TRP A 105 -13.14 -11.87 11.19
C TRP A 105 -13.30 -13.32 10.70
N SER A 106 -13.95 -13.53 9.55
CA SER A 106 -14.07 -14.85 8.91
C SER A 106 -12.87 -15.21 8.03
N CYS A 107 -11.86 -14.33 7.90
CA CYS A 107 -10.68 -14.51 7.05
C CYS A 107 -11.00 -14.64 5.54
N ILE A 108 -12.20 -14.24 5.09
CA ILE A 108 -12.61 -14.30 3.67
C ILE A 108 -12.36 -12.97 2.95
N LYS A 109 -12.00 -11.92 3.71
CA LYS A 109 -11.72 -10.58 3.19
C LYS A 109 -10.81 -10.52 1.96
N PRO A 110 -9.69 -11.28 1.86
CA PRO A 110 -8.88 -11.33 0.64
C PRO A 110 -9.69 -11.65 -0.63
N GLY A 111 -10.65 -12.58 -0.54
CA GLY A 111 -11.51 -12.98 -1.64
C GLY A 111 -12.57 -11.93 -1.99
N VAL A 112 -13.15 -11.28 -0.98
CA VAL A 112 -14.14 -10.22 -1.20
C VAL A 112 -13.49 -8.99 -1.82
N ASP A 113 -12.31 -8.59 -1.33
CA ASP A 113 -11.58 -7.45 -1.87
C ASP A 113 -11.13 -7.74 -3.32
N ALA A 114 -10.65 -8.95 -3.61
CA ALA A 114 -10.35 -9.39 -4.98
C ALA A 114 -11.58 -9.33 -5.89
N TYR A 115 -12.75 -9.77 -5.41
CA TYR A 115 -14.02 -9.70 -6.15
C TYR A 115 -14.42 -8.26 -6.48
N ARG A 116 -14.31 -7.34 -5.50
CA ARG A 116 -14.66 -5.91 -5.67
C ARG A 116 -13.77 -5.24 -6.70
N VAL A 117 -12.46 -5.48 -6.65
CA VAL A 117 -11.50 -4.97 -7.63
C VAL A 117 -11.75 -5.57 -9.02
N ALA A 118 -12.00 -6.88 -9.09
CA ALA A 118 -12.26 -7.59 -10.35
C ALA A 118 -13.57 -7.22 -11.05
N THR A 119 -14.54 -6.70 -10.30
CA THR A 119 -15.83 -6.22 -10.82
C THR A 119 -15.87 -4.72 -11.04
N ASN A 120 -14.77 -4.02 -10.74
CA ASN A 120 -14.65 -2.56 -10.78
C ASN A 120 -15.85 -1.87 -10.11
N GLN A 121 -16.29 -2.40 -8.96
CA GLN A 121 -17.37 -1.77 -8.19
C GLN A 121 -16.87 -0.41 -7.69
N TYR A 122 -17.45 0.67 -8.19
CA TYR A 122 -17.25 2.00 -7.62
C TYR A 122 -18.27 2.22 -6.51
N ASP A 123 -17.80 2.34 -5.27
CA ASP A 123 -18.65 2.74 -4.16
C ASP A 123 -18.31 4.18 -3.79
N LYS A 124 -19.16 5.11 -4.23
CA LYS A 124 -18.95 6.57 -4.09
C LYS A 124 -18.93 7.03 -2.62
N HIS A 125 -19.36 6.18 -1.69
CA HIS A 125 -19.42 6.47 -0.26
C HIS A 125 -18.20 5.97 0.53
N ILE A 126 -17.19 5.36 -0.10
CA ILE A 126 -16.00 4.87 0.60
C ILE A 126 -14.88 5.91 0.51
N ALA A 127 -14.17 6.14 1.62
CA ALA A 127 -13.08 7.12 1.73
C ALA A 127 -11.86 6.83 0.83
N MET A 128 -11.75 5.62 0.29
CA MET A 128 -10.62 5.11 -0.47
C MET A 128 -11.15 4.12 -1.51
N ASP A 129 -10.62 4.16 -2.73
CA ASP A 129 -11.00 3.23 -3.78
C ASP A 129 -10.66 1.78 -3.39
N HIS A 130 -11.38 0.81 -3.96
CA HIS A 130 -11.22 -0.60 -3.59
C HIS A 130 -9.81 -1.16 -3.86
N ARG A 131 -9.09 -0.65 -4.87
CA ARG A 131 -7.73 -1.10 -5.20
C ARG A 131 -6.73 -0.63 -4.14
N SER A 132 -6.84 0.63 -3.73
CA SER A 132 -6.03 1.19 -2.65
C SER A 132 -6.38 0.56 -1.30
N GLN A 133 -7.66 0.26 -1.03
CA GLN A 133 -8.09 -0.48 0.15
C GLN A 133 -7.49 -1.90 0.17
N MET A 134 -7.56 -2.63 -0.95
CA MET A 134 -6.94 -3.95 -1.08
C MET A 134 -5.43 -3.86 -0.84
N THR A 135 -4.76 -2.88 -1.43
CA THR A 135 -3.32 -2.63 -1.22
C THR A 135 -3.00 -2.42 0.25
N GLY A 136 -3.77 -1.59 0.95
CA GLY A 136 -3.63 -1.36 2.39
C GLY A 136 -3.78 -2.64 3.21
N ASN A 137 -4.80 -3.46 2.94
CA ASN A 137 -5.02 -4.73 3.66
C ASN A 137 -3.87 -5.72 3.42
N ARG A 138 -3.38 -5.83 2.18
CA ARG A 138 -2.21 -6.66 1.86
C ARG A 138 -0.94 -6.19 2.57
N CYS A 139 -0.75 -4.89 2.72
CA CYS A 139 0.38 -4.35 3.48
C CYS A 139 0.28 -4.70 4.97
N VAL A 140 -0.92 -4.59 5.54
CA VAL A 140 -1.17 -4.97 6.94
C VAL A 140 -0.89 -6.46 7.13
N GLU A 141 -1.39 -7.33 6.24
CA GLU A 141 -1.14 -8.77 6.22
C GLU A 141 0.37 -9.08 6.19
N MET A 142 1.10 -8.49 5.24
CA MET A 142 2.56 -8.68 5.16
C MET A 142 3.30 -8.21 6.42
N VAL A 143 2.95 -7.05 6.99
CA VAL A 143 3.68 -6.45 8.11
C VAL A 143 3.39 -7.12 9.45
N THR A 144 2.19 -7.67 9.62
CA THR A 144 1.71 -8.14 10.93
C THR A 144 1.73 -9.66 11.05
N GLU A 145 1.66 -10.38 9.93
CA GLU A 145 1.62 -11.83 9.88
C GLU A 145 2.80 -12.37 9.06
N GLY A 146 2.89 -12.05 7.77
CA GLY A 146 3.87 -12.69 6.87
C GLY A 146 5.33 -12.47 7.28
N ILE A 147 5.72 -11.22 7.52
CA ILE A 147 7.09 -10.86 7.92
C ILE A 147 7.41 -11.41 9.33
N PRO A 148 6.62 -11.14 10.39
CA PRO A 148 6.89 -11.70 11.72
C PRO A 148 6.86 -13.23 11.73
N GLY A 149 5.90 -13.85 11.05
CA GLY A 149 5.77 -15.30 10.92
C GLY A 149 7.02 -15.92 10.32
N THR A 150 7.56 -15.33 9.24
CA THR A 150 8.84 -15.74 8.64
C THR A 150 9.99 -15.71 9.67
N VAL A 151 10.12 -14.62 10.44
CA VAL A 151 11.17 -14.49 11.46
C VAL A 151 11.01 -15.51 12.59
N ILE A 152 9.78 -15.74 13.05
CA ILE A 152 9.45 -16.68 14.14
C ILE A 152 9.75 -18.12 13.69
N GLN A 153 9.29 -18.52 12.50
CA GLN A 153 9.52 -19.85 11.94
C GLN A 153 11.01 -20.10 11.71
N LEU A 154 11.74 -19.10 11.18
CA LEU A 154 13.18 -19.18 11.00
C LEU A 154 13.94 -19.26 12.33
N SER A 155 13.54 -18.47 13.33
CA SER A 155 14.13 -18.54 14.67
C SER A 155 13.89 -19.91 15.30
N ALA A 156 12.71 -20.49 15.14
CA ALA A 156 12.41 -21.83 15.63
C ALA A 156 13.26 -22.89 14.91
N PHE A 157 13.51 -22.74 13.61
CA PHE A 157 14.37 -23.64 12.84
C PHE A 157 15.85 -23.57 13.27
N VAL A 158 16.41 -22.36 13.42
CA VAL A 158 17.82 -22.17 13.80
C VAL A 158 18.09 -22.61 15.24
N THR A 159 17.09 -22.55 16.11
CA THR A 159 17.21 -22.98 17.51
C THR A 159 16.82 -24.44 17.74
N ASP A 160 16.38 -25.18 16.72
CA ASP A 160 15.97 -26.57 16.83
C ASP A 160 17.18 -27.53 16.83
N THR A 161 17.38 -28.27 17.91
CA THR A 161 18.50 -29.23 18.06
C THR A 161 18.07 -30.69 18.20
N GLY A 162 16.88 -31.10 17.73
CA GLY A 162 16.53 -32.53 17.86
C GLY A 162 15.22 -33.07 17.30
N HIS A 163 14.43 -32.33 16.53
CA HIS A 163 13.14 -32.84 16.01
C HIS A 163 13.07 -32.82 14.47
N SER A 164 13.35 -33.97 13.83
CA SER A 164 13.45 -34.10 12.36
C SER A 164 12.15 -33.76 11.61
N ASP A 165 11.01 -34.16 12.17
CA ASP A 165 9.70 -33.99 11.51
C ASP A 165 9.22 -32.54 11.59
N LEU A 166 9.46 -31.88 12.73
CA LEU A 166 9.15 -30.47 12.93
C LEU A 166 10.04 -29.58 12.05
N SER A 167 11.31 -29.96 11.88
CA SER A 167 12.27 -29.25 11.03
C SER A 167 11.82 -29.23 9.56
N THR A 168 11.35 -30.36 9.02
CA THR A 168 10.91 -30.43 7.61
C THR A 168 9.63 -29.63 7.37
N THR A 169 8.63 -29.75 8.25
CA THR A 169 7.39 -28.96 8.12
C THR A 169 7.63 -27.46 8.28
N ALA A 170 8.49 -27.06 9.22
CA ALA A 170 8.85 -25.66 9.42
C ALA A 170 9.60 -25.09 8.20
N MET A 171 10.48 -25.86 7.55
CA MET A 171 11.13 -25.43 6.31
C MET A 171 10.15 -25.23 5.16
N VAL A 172 9.22 -26.16 4.95
CA VAL A 172 8.19 -26.04 3.90
C VAL A 172 7.32 -24.81 4.16
N SER A 173 6.84 -24.66 5.39
CA SER A 173 6.05 -23.49 5.82
C SER A 173 6.81 -22.18 5.60
N LEU A 174 8.07 -22.12 6.02
CA LEU A 174 8.93 -20.95 5.85
C LEU A 174 9.10 -20.59 4.38
N THR A 175 9.39 -21.57 3.52
CA THR A 175 9.55 -21.32 2.09
C THR A 175 8.25 -20.86 1.43
N THR A 176 7.11 -21.42 1.83
CA THR A 176 5.80 -20.98 1.35
C THR A 176 5.50 -19.55 1.79
N SER A 177 5.70 -19.21 3.07
CA SER A 177 5.42 -17.88 3.60
C SER A 177 6.27 -16.80 2.92
N ILE A 178 7.57 -17.06 2.72
CA ILE A 178 8.47 -16.15 1.97
C ILE A 178 7.98 -15.99 0.52
N ALA A 179 7.64 -17.09 -0.15
CA ALA A 179 7.16 -17.06 -1.53
C ALA A 179 5.81 -16.32 -1.64
N THR A 180 4.88 -16.54 -0.71
CA THR A 180 3.58 -15.87 -0.65
C THR A 180 3.75 -14.36 -0.49
N SER A 181 4.55 -13.93 0.49
CA SER A 181 4.84 -12.50 0.71
C SER A 181 5.51 -11.87 -0.52
N ALA A 182 6.43 -12.59 -1.16
CA ALA A 182 7.08 -12.13 -2.38
C ALA A 182 6.12 -12.01 -3.57
N CYS A 183 5.21 -12.97 -3.74
CA CYS A 183 4.16 -12.92 -4.75
C CYS A 183 3.24 -11.72 -4.51
N ILE A 184 2.79 -11.49 -3.27
CA ILE A 184 1.96 -10.32 -2.92
C ILE A 184 2.65 -9.01 -3.30
N SER A 185 3.93 -8.85 -2.94
CA SER A 185 4.75 -7.68 -3.29
C SER A 185 4.84 -7.43 -4.81
N ALA A 186 5.15 -8.48 -5.58
CA ALA A 186 5.24 -8.40 -7.04
C ALA A 186 3.88 -8.08 -7.68
N HIS A 187 2.81 -8.70 -7.21
CA HIS A 187 1.44 -8.46 -7.70
C HIS A 187 0.95 -7.04 -7.42
N LEU A 188 1.22 -6.49 -6.23
CA LEU A 188 0.86 -5.09 -5.94
C LEU A 188 1.48 -4.17 -6.99
N SER A 189 2.78 -4.32 -7.26
CA SER A 189 3.50 -3.51 -8.24
C SER A 189 2.98 -3.72 -9.67
N TRP A 190 2.63 -4.95 -10.03
CA TRP A 190 2.03 -5.30 -11.32
C TRP A 190 0.65 -4.66 -11.52
N HIS A 191 -0.24 -4.76 -10.52
CA HIS A 191 -1.60 -4.24 -10.62
C HIS A 191 -1.65 -2.73 -10.70
N TRP A 192 -0.81 -2.03 -9.92
CA TRP A 192 -0.72 -0.58 -9.99
C TRP A 192 -0.17 -0.13 -11.33
N ASP A 193 0.92 -0.75 -11.81
CA ASP A 193 1.53 -0.32 -13.07
C ASP A 193 0.66 -0.61 -14.29
N LEU A 194 -0.02 -1.76 -14.36
CA LEU A 194 -0.82 -2.15 -15.52
C LEU A 194 -2.25 -1.58 -15.52
N SER A 195 -2.63 -0.83 -14.50
CA SER A 195 -3.93 -0.15 -14.46
C SER A 195 -3.98 0.95 -15.53
N GLU A 196 -4.97 0.88 -16.42
CA GLU A 196 -5.17 1.88 -17.48
C GLU A 196 -5.43 3.27 -16.87
N GLU A 197 -6.26 3.31 -15.82
CA GLU A 197 -6.59 4.53 -15.07
C GLU A 197 -5.34 5.21 -14.47
N GLU A 198 -4.43 4.44 -13.88
CA GLU A 198 -3.23 4.99 -13.25
C GLU A 198 -2.22 5.46 -14.29
N ARG A 199 -2.08 4.72 -15.40
CA ARG A 199 -1.25 5.14 -16.53
C ARG A 199 -1.75 6.42 -17.18
N GLU A 200 -3.06 6.61 -17.23
CA GLU A 200 -3.69 7.83 -17.72
C GLU A 200 -3.49 8.98 -16.74
N LYS A 201 -3.74 8.79 -15.44
CA LYS A 201 -3.59 9.84 -14.41
C LYS A 201 -2.14 10.25 -14.16
N GLN A 202 -1.19 9.32 -14.24
CA GLN A 202 0.22 9.53 -13.90
C GLN A 202 1.18 8.81 -14.86
N PRO A 203 1.21 9.19 -16.15
CA PRO A 203 2.03 8.55 -17.18
C PRO A 203 3.55 8.70 -16.94
N GLN A 204 3.95 9.61 -16.06
CA GLN A 204 5.37 9.79 -15.73
C GLN A 204 5.93 8.71 -14.81
N PHE A 205 5.07 7.99 -14.09
CA PHE A 205 5.46 6.99 -13.10
C PHE A 205 5.01 5.58 -13.48
N TYR A 206 3.76 5.44 -13.93
CA TYR A 206 3.19 4.17 -14.37
C TYR A 206 3.40 3.97 -15.87
N GLY A 207 3.64 2.72 -16.27
CA GLY A 207 4.01 2.33 -17.63
C GLY A 207 5.37 1.64 -17.73
N TYR A 208 6.00 1.25 -16.61
CA TYR A 208 7.34 0.68 -16.64
C TYR A 208 7.36 -0.80 -17.06
N PHE A 209 6.22 -1.51 -16.97
CA PHE A 209 6.10 -2.84 -17.54
C PHE A 209 6.07 -2.78 -19.07
N PRO A 210 6.95 -3.54 -19.76
CA PRO A 210 6.92 -3.65 -21.22
C PRO A 210 5.56 -4.12 -21.74
N GLN A 211 5.25 -3.77 -22.99
CA GLN A 211 4.00 -4.23 -23.62
C GLN A 211 4.04 -5.72 -24.02
N THR A 212 5.23 -6.31 -24.15
CA THR A 212 5.39 -7.71 -24.54
C THR A 212 5.16 -8.64 -23.35
N LEU A 213 4.43 -9.74 -23.55
CA LEU A 213 4.17 -10.73 -22.50
C LEU A 213 5.45 -11.27 -21.86
N LEU A 214 6.45 -11.58 -22.70
CA LEU A 214 7.74 -12.06 -22.20
C LEU A 214 8.43 -10.99 -21.34
N GLY A 215 8.42 -9.73 -21.76
CA GLY A 215 8.97 -8.63 -20.98
C GLY A 215 8.24 -8.46 -19.65
N GLN A 216 6.91 -8.57 -19.64
CA GLN A 216 6.12 -8.52 -18.42
C GLN A 216 6.47 -9.64 -17.45
N VAL A 217 6.54 -10.89 -17.94
CA VAL A 217 6.94 -12.05 -17.11
C VAL A 217 8.35 -11.88 -16.56
N ILE A 218 9.29 -11.37 -17.36
CA ILE A 218 10.66 -11.10 -16.91
C ILE A 218 10.66 -10.07 -15.77
N VAL A 219 9.97 -8.93 -15.95
CA VAL A 219 9.87 -7.88 -14.94
C VAL A 219 9.22 -8.42 -13.67
N PHE A 220 8.08 -9.12 -13.79
CA PHE A 220 7.40 -9.74 -12.66
C PHE A 220 8.31 -10.70 -11.89
N THR A 221 9.08 -11.54 -12.62
CA THR A 221 10.03 -12.46 -12.03
C THR A 221 11.13 -11.71 -11.26
N GLN A 222 11.64 -10.59 -11.78
CA GLN A 222 12.63 -9.80 -11.05
C GLN A 222 12.04 -9.17 -9.78
N LEU A 223 10.81 -8.65 -9.84
CA LEU A 223 10.12 -8.12 -8.66
C LEU A 223 9.93 -9.21 -7.58
N LEU A 224 9.51 -10.40 -7.99
CA LEU A 224 9.37 -11.56 -7.10
C LEU A 224 10.71 -11.93 -6.44
N LEU A 225 11.77 -12.06 -7.24
CA LEU A 225 13.10 -12.41 -6.75
C LEU A 225 13.67 -11.36 -5.80
N MET A 226 13.51 -10.07 -6.12
CA MET A 226 13.93 -8.98 -5.24
C MET A 226 13.25 -9.08 -3.87
N SER A 227 11.93 -9.31 -3.85
CA SER A 227 11.20 -9.49 -2.59
C SER A 227 11.67 -10.71 -1.82
N LEU A 228 11.84 -11.85 -2.50
CA LEU A 228 12.28 -13.10 -1.89
C LEU A 228 13.66 -12.96 -1.22
N PHE A 229 14.63 -12.39 -1.94
CA PHE A 229 15.98 -12.22 -1.42
C PHE A 229 16.03 -11.22 -0.26
N THR A 230 15.30 -10.10 -0.37
CA THR A 230 15.23 -9.08 0.69
C THR A 230 14.64 -9.68 1.97
N LEU A 231 13.53 -10.41 1.85
CA LEU A 231 12.86 -11.04 2.98
C LEU A 231 13.75 -12.11 3.64
N ALA A 232 14.45 -12.92 2.84
CA ALA A 232 15.41 -13.91 3.33
C ALA A 232 16.59 -13.26 4.07
N ILE A 233 17.22 -12.23 3.48
CA ILE A 233 18.35 -11.52 4.09
C ILE A 233 17.95 -10.93 5.43
N ARG A 234 16.85 -10.15 5.49
CA ARG A 234 16.44 -9.48 6.73
C ARG A 234 16.00 -10.47 7.80
N SER A 235 15.27 -11.52 7.43
CA SER A 235 14.84 -12.55 8.38
C SER A 235 16.05 -13.26 9.00
N LEU A 236 17.01 -13.69 8.20
CA LEU A 236 18.27 -14.29 8.69
C LEU A 236 19.05 -13.30 9.56
N SER A 237 19.18 -12.05 9.12
CA SER A 237 19.91 -11.02 9.85
C SER A 237 19.32 -10.78 11.24
N VAL A 238 17.99 -10.66 11.34
CA VAL A 238 17.28 -10.44 12.59
C VAL A 238 17.44 -11.64 13.53
N VAL A 239 17.39 -12.87 13.02
CA VAL A 239 17.65 -14.06 13.84
C VAL A 239 19.09 -14.07 14.35
N LEU A 240 20.09 -13.77 13.51
CA LEU A 240 21.49 -13.70 13.95
C LEU A 240 21.74 -12.59 14.98
N PHE A 241 21.14 -11.41 14.79
CA PHE A 241 21.23 -10.33 15.79
C PHE A 241 20.53 -10.69 17.10
N SER A 242 19.41 -11.41 17.05
CA SER A 242 18.70 -11.85 18.26
C SER A 242 19.53 -12.87 19.04
N LEU A 243 20.24 -13.77 18.35
CA LEU A 243 21.17 -14.72 18.98
C LEU A 243 22.39 -14.00 19.59
N ARG A 244 22.90 -12.94 18.94
CA ARG A 244 24.07 -12.20 19.42
C ARG A 244 23.81 -11.28 20.60
N GLY A 245 22.72 -10.52 20.54
CA GLY A 245 22.46 -9.38 21.42
C GLY A 245 21.00 -9.25 21.87
N GLY A 246 20.19 -10.28 21.62
CA GLY A 246 18.79 -10.32 22.01
C GLY A 246 17.92 -9.28 21.33
N PHE A 247 16.74 -9.05 21.91
CA PHE A 247 15.76 -8.10 21.41
C PHE A 247 16.26 -6.64 21.39
N GLN A 248 17.20 -6.29 22.27
CA GLN A 248 17.75 -4.93 22.34
C GLN A 248 18.53 -4.57 21.07
N LEU A 249 19.39 -5.48 20.60
CA LEU A 249 20.15 -5.26 19.36
C LEU A 249 19.22 -5.19 18.14
N VAL A 250 18.26 -6.12 18.05
CA VAL A 250 17.25 -6.12 16.97
C VAL A 250 16.44 -4.81 16.97
N GLY A 251 15.95 -4.39 18.13
CA GLY A 251 15.20 -3.15 18.29
C GLY A 251 16.03 -1.91 17.95
N ALA A 252 17.31 -1.87 18.31
CA ALA A 252 18.20 -0.76 17.97
C ALA A 252 18.43 -0.66 16.45
N VAL A 253 18.66 -1.78 15.77
CA VAL A 253 18.90 -1.81 14.32
C VAL A 253 17.63 -1.43 13.54
N LEU A 254 16.52 -2.15 13.77
CA LEU A 254 15.27 -1.93 13.03
C LEU A 254 14.60 -0.61 13.42
N GLY A 255 14.55 -0.31 14.72
CA GLY A 255 13.99 0.94 15.22
C GLY A 255 14.83 2.15 14.82
N GLY A 256 16.15 2.02 14.80
CA GLY A 256 17.06 3.08 14.34
C GLY A 256 16.82 3.43 12.86
N GLU A 257 16.70 2.43 11.99
CA GLU A 257 16.37 2.62 10.58
C GLU A 257 15.01 3.31 10.39
N LEU A 258 13.97 2.83 11.08
CA LEU A 258 12.62 3.40 11.00
C LEU A 258 12.57 4.84 11.54
N CYS A 259 13.20 5.10 12.68
CA CYS A 259 13.29 6.45 13.24
C CYS A 259 14.02 7.41 12.29
N LEU A 260 15.13 6.97 11.69
CA LEU A 260 15.87 7.78 10.73
C LEU A 260 14.99 8.13 9.52
N TYR A 261 14.25 7.17 8.98
CA TYR A 261 13.27 7.41 7.90
C TYR A 261 12.24 8.49 8.26
N LEU A 262 11.60 8.35 9.43
CA LEU A 262 10.55 9.28 9.87
C LEU A 262 11.13 10.69 10.10
N ILE A 263 12.33 10.80 10.68
CA ILE A 263 13.04 12.06 10.83
C ILE A 263 13.33 12.70 9.47
N ILE A 264 13.82 11.92 8.49
CA ILE A 264 14.07 12.43 7.13
C ILE A 264 12.77 12.97 6.51
N LYS A 265 11.65 12.24 6.62
CA LYS A 265 10.34 12.71 6.11
C LYS A 265 9.88 13.99 6.80
N LEU A 266 10.11 14.13 8.11
CA LEU A 266 9.81 15.35 8.85
C LEU A 266 10.69 16.52 8.40
N LEU A 267 12.01 16.32 8.31
CA LEU A 267 12.96 17.37 7.90
C LEU A 267 12.70 17.87 6.47
N ARG A 268 12.26 16.98 5.58
CA ARG A 268 11.87 17.33 4.21
C ARG A 268 10.46 17.91 4.09
N LYS A 269 9.74 18.11 5.20
CA LYS A 269 8.33 18.53 5.24
C LYS A 269 7.40 17.64 4.42
N ASP A 270 7.75 16.36 4.26
CA ASP A 270 7.02 15.38 3.46
C ASP A 270 6.36 14.28 4.32
N PHE A 271 6.17 14.58 5.61
CA PHE A 271 5.61 13.62 6.56
C PHE A 271 4.13 13.34 6.29
N LEU A 272 3.32 14.39 6.10
CA LEU A 272 1.89 14.26 5.82
C LEU A 272 1.66 13.43 4.56
N TYR A 273 0.70 12.51 4.65
CA TYR A 273 0.36 11.60 3.59
C TYR A 273 -0.39 12.32 2.46
N TRP A 274 -0.40 11.70 1.28
CA TRP A 274 -0.96 12.28 0.07
C TRP A 274 -2.51 12.27 0.06
N VAL A 275 -3.13 11.38 0.83
CA VAL A 275 -4.59 11.26 0.97
C VAL A 275 -5.19 12.54 1.59
N PRO A 276 -6.30 13.08 1.05
CA PRO A 276 -6.87 14.38 1.45
C PRO A 276 -7.67 14.33 2.77
N ILE A 277 -7.05 13.83 3.85
CA ILE A 277 -7.64 13.84 5.20
C ILE A 277 -7.10 15.03 5.99
N LYS A 278 -8.02 15.84 6.52
CA LYS A 278 -7.72 17.09 7.25
C LYS A 278 -7.62 16.83 8.76
N GLY A 279 -6.88 17.68 9.47
CA GLY A 279 -6.78 17.66 10.95
C GLY A 279 -5.91 16.54 11.53
N TRP A 280 -6.10 16.26 12.83
CA TRP A 280 -5.33 15.22 13.54
C TRP A 280 -5.51 13.79 13.00
N PRO A 281 -6.67 13.37 12.43
CA PRO A 281 -6.77 12.03 11.84
C PRO A 281 -5.79 11.84 10.68
N GLY A 282 -5.53 12.88 9.89
CA GLY A 282 -4.54 12.85 8.81
C GLY A 282 -3.11 12.68 9.32
N ILE A 283 -2.78 13.23 10.49
CA ILE A 283 -1.47 13.05 11.13
C ILE A 283 -1.30 11.60 11.61
N ILE A 284 -2.34 11.02 12.22
CA ILE A 284 -2.33 9.63 12.67
C ILE A 284 -2.19 8.69 11.48
N LEU A 285 -2.98 8.91 10.42
CA LEU A 285 -2.88 8.14 9.19
C LEU A 285 -1.48 8.24 8.57
N ALA A 286 -0.91 9.45 8.53
CA ALA A 286 0.46 9.63 8.04
C ALA A 286 1.46 8.84 8.88
N PHE A 287 1.40 8.92 10.21
CA PHE A 287 2.33 8.20 11.08
C PHE A 287 2.22 6.68 10.90
N VAL A 288 1.00 6.13 10.99
CA VAL A 288 0.77 4.69 10.88
C VAL A 288 1.07 4.20 9.46
N GLY A 289 0.55 4.88 8.44
CA GLY A 289 0.77 4.53 7.03
C GLY A 289 2.24 4.54 6.66
N ARG A 290 3.00 5.57 7.07
CA ARG A 290 4.44 5.64 6.83
C ARG A 290 5.20 4.49 7.47
N ILE A 291 4.83 4.05 8.67
CA ILE A 291 5.44 2.89 9.34
C ILE A 291 5.12 1.60 8.59
N VAL A 292 3.85 1.36 8.27
CA VAL A 292 3.41 0.15 7.58
C VAL A 292 4.09 0.04 6.21
N ILE A 293 4.05 1.10 5.41
CA ILE A 293 4.66 1.13 4.08
C ILE A 293 6.18 0.98 4.17
N LYS A 294 6.83 1.61 5.14
CA LYS A 294 8.28 1.48 5.34
C LYS A 294 8.67 0.04 5.69
N ILE A 295 7.96 -0.61 6.62
CA ILE A 295 8.24 -2.00 6.98
C ILE A 295 7.98 -2.92 5.77
N ALA A 296 6.84 -2.77 5.09
CA ALA A 296 6.54 -3.56 3.90
C ALA A 296 7.66 -3.40 2.85
N GLN A 297 8.05 -2.16 2.56
CA GLN A 297 9.11 -1.84 1.60
C GLN A 297 10.48 -2.42 1.99
N ASP A 298 10.93 -2.25 3.23
CA ASP A 298 12.26 -2.70 3.64
C ASP A 298 12.40 -4.21 3.60
N TRP A 299 11.32 -4.93 3.91
CA TRP A 299 11.33 -6.38 4.04
C TRP A 299 10.98 -7.10 2.74
N THR A 300 10.20 -6.49 1.85
CA THR A 300 9.70 -7.16 0.63
C THR A 300 9.98 -6.38 -0.66
N CYS A 301 10.66 -5.23 -0.60
CA CYS A 301 11.00 -4.41 -1.77
C CYS A 301 9.83 -4.17 -2.75
N VAL A 302 8.62 -3.89 -2.21
CA VAL A 302 7.44 -3.60 -3.04
C VAL A 302 7.73 -2.40 -3.94
N CYS A 303 7.95 -2.67 -5.23
CA CYS A 303 8.39 -1.67 -6.20
C CYS A 303 7.39 -0.51 -6.32
N GLN A 304 6.11 -0.74 -6.08
CA GLN A 304 5.09 0.33 -5.99
C GLN A 304 5.48 1.46 -5.03
N PHE A 305 6.12 1.15 -3.90
CA PHE A 305 6.43 2.14 -2.86
C PHE A 305 7.66 3.00 -3.18
N ARG A 306 8.31 2.80 -4.34
CA ARG A 306 9.26 3.76 -4.91
C ARG A 306 8.56 5.07 -5.34
N HIS A 307 7.24 5.10 -5.40
CA HIS A 307 6.47 6.31 -5.70
C HIS A 307 6.82 7.44 -4.71
N PRO A 308 7.01 8.71 -5.15
CA PRO A 308 7.33 9.84 -4.26
C PRO A 308 6.32 10.07 -3.13
N ASN A 309 5.05 9.79 -3.39
CA ASN A 309 3.97 9.76 -2.40
C ASN A 309 4.24 8.81 -1.21
N GLU A 310 5.04 7.76 -1.42
CA GLU A 310 5.36 6.72 -0.44
C GLU A 310 6.78 6.90 0.11
N VAL A 311 7.69 5.98 -0.20
CA VAL A 311 9.07 6.02 0.28
C VAL A 311 9.93 6.89 -0.64
N GLY A 312 9.66 6.86 -1.95
CA GLY A 312 10.40 7.58 -2.98
C GLY A 312 11.53 6.75 -3.60
N GLY A 313 11.89 7.08 -4.84
CA GLY A 313 12.80 6.31 -5.68
C GLY A 313 14.18 6.13 -5.08
N TYR A 314 14.87 7.25 -4.83
CA TYR A 314 16.22 7.20 -4.28
C TYR A 314 16.28 6.45 -2.94
N TYR A 315 15.28 6.67 -2.08
CA TYR A 315 15.22 6.02 -0.78
C TYR A 315 14.94 4.51 -0.91
N PHE A 316 14.14 4.08 -1.88
CA PHE A 316 13.93 2.67 -2.21
C PHE A 316 15.27 1.95 -2.44
N VAL A 317 16.17 2.55 -3.24
CA VAL A 317 17.49 1.97 -3.53
C VAL A 317 18.39 1.97 -2.29
N VAL A 318 18.36 3.05 -1.49
CA VAL A 318 19.12 3.13 -0.23
C VAL A 318 18.65 2.06 0.78
N SER A 319 17.33 1.84 0.92
CA SER A 319 16.78 0.77 1.77
C SER A 319 17.26 -0.61 1.33
N MET A 320 17.29 -0.87 0.02
CA MET A 320 17.81 -2.14 -0.51
C MET A 320 19.29 -2.33 -0.18
N ALA A 321 20.11 -1.28 -0.32
CA ALA A 321 21.51 -1.29 0.09
C ALA A 321 21.67 -1.49 1.60
N ALA A 322 20.83 -0.86 2.42
CA ALA A 322 20.81 -1.04 3.87
C ALA A 322 20.50 -2.49 4.25
N THR A 323 19.60 -3.17 3.53
CA THR A 323 19.34 -4.61 3.71
C THR A 323 20.58 -5.47 3.40
N ILE A 324 21.33 -5.18 2.33
CA ILE A 324 22.57 -5.90 2.03
C ILE A 324 23.60 -5.68 3.15
N LEU A 325 23.77 -4.44 3.60
CA LEU A 325 24.69 -4.10 4.70
C LEU A 325 24.27 -4.80 6.00
N MET A 326 22.96 -4.91 6.26
CA MET A 326 22.42 -5.62 7.41
C MET A 326 22.80 -7.10 7.38
N GLY A 327 22.64 -7.77 6.23
CA GLY A 327 23.04 -9.17 6.06
C GLY A 327 24.53 -9.41 6.24
N ILE A 328 25.37 -8.51 5.70
CA ILE A 328 26.83 -8.59 5.90
C ILE A 328 27.19 -8.35 7.36
N ALA A 329 26.59 -7.35 8.01
CA ALA A 329 26.84 -7.08 9.42
C ALA A 329 26.43 -8.25 10.32
N SER A 330 25.31 -8.93 10.03
CA SER A 330 24.85 -10.05 10.85
C SER A 330 25.80 -11.25 10.85
N ILE A 331 26.36 -11.59 9.68
CA ILE A 331 27.33 -12.70 9.57
C ILE A 331 28.71 -12.35 10.16
N LEU A 332 29.06 -11.06 10.23
CA LEU A 332 30.31 -10.59 10.85
C LEU A 332 30.20 -10.49 12.37
N LEU A 333 29.01 -10.20 12.89
CA LEU A 333 28.79 -10.01 14.33
C LEU A 333 28.45 -11.30 15.09
N TYR A 334 27.99 -12.34 14.38
CA TYR A 334 27.65 -13.63 14.97
C TYR A 334 28.42 -14.77 14.31
N GLU A 335 29.12 -15.57 15.12
CA GLU A 335 29.80 -16.78 14.66
C GLU A 335 28.77 -17.83 14.24
N THR A 336 28.61 -18.02 12.93
CA THR A 336 27.61 -18.90 12.33
C THR A 336 28.27 -19.94 11.43
N ASP A 337 27.54 -21.03 11.16
CA ASP A 337 27.99 -22.04 10.21
C ASP A 337 28.16 -21.50 8.78
N ALA A 338 29.12 -22.07 8.05
CA ALA A 338 29.46 -21.66 6.69
C ALA A 338 28.27 -21.67 5.72
N TYR A 339 27.31 -22.60 5.91
CA TYR A 339 26.12 -22.66 5.05
C TYR A 339 25.24 -21.41 5.19
N ILE A 340 25.08 -20.85 6.40
CA ILE A 340 24.32 -19.62 6.63
C ILE A 340 25.01 -18.44 5.93
N ILE A 341 26.35 -18.39 6.01
CA ILE A 341 27.15 -17.38 5.29
C ILE A 341 26.89 -17.47 3.79
N TYR A 342 26.95 -18.66 3.20
CA TYR A 342 26.69 -18.86 1.77
C TYR A 342 25.27 -18.47 1.37
N VAL A 343 24.27 -18.78 2.20
CA VAL A 343 22.88 -18.38 1.94
C VAL A 343 22.75 -16.86 1.96
N VAL A 344 23.24 -16.18 3.00
CA VAL A 344 23.15 -14.70 3.10
C VAL A 344 23.88 -14.02 1.94
N VAL A 345 25.11 -14.43 1.64
CA VAL A 345 25.89 -13.86 0.54
C VAL A 345 25.22 -14.15 -0.81
N GLY A 346 24.71 -15.37 -1.02
CA GLY A 346 23.97 -15.75 -2.22
C GLY A 346 22.71 -14.92 -2.41
N CYS A 347 21.94 -14.67 -1.35
CA CYS A 347 20.77 -13.80 -1.41
C CYS A 347 21.17 -12.34 -1.69
N CYS A 348 22.25 -11.82 -1.11
CA CYS A 348 22.75 -10.48 -1.42
C CYS A 348 23.12 -10.33 -2.91
N ILE A 349 23.82 -11.32 -3.48
CA ILE A 349 24.16 -11.33 -4.90
C ILE A 349 22.88 -11.44 -5.75
N GLY A 350 21.94 -12.30 -5.37
CA GLY A 350 20.65 -12.47 -6.03
C GLY A 350 19.81 -11.19 -6.04
N LEU A 351 19.80 -10.45 -4.94
CA LEU A 351 19.12 -9.15 -4.82
C LEU A 351 19.72 -8.12 -5.77
N VAL A 352 21.05 -7.97 -5.79
CA VAL A 352 21.73 -7.06 -6.72
C VAL A 352 21.48 -7.45 -8.17
N LEU A 353 21.60 -8.74 -8.49
CA LEU A 353 21.40 -9.25 -9.85
C LEU A 353 19.95 -9.02 -10.32
N SER A 354 18.96 -9.35 -9.50
CA SER A 354 17.55 -9.17 -9.84
C SER A 354 17.20 -7.68 -10.00
N PHE A 355 17.74 -6.80 -9.17
CA PHE A 355 17.56 -5.35 -9.34
C PHE A 355 18.21 -4.83 -10.63
N VAL A 356 19.45 -5.23 -10.92
CA VAL A 356 20.12 -4.84 -12.17
C VAL A 356 19.35 -5.34 -13.39
N LEU A 357 18.92 -6.59 -13.38
CA LEU A 357 18.10 -7.17 -14.46
C LEU A 357 16.74 -6.46 -14.59
N LEU A 358 16.13 -6.04 -13.48
CA LEU A 358 14.91 -5.23 -13.50
C LEU A 358 15.15 -3.94 -14.28
N LEU A 359 16.20 -3.17 -13.94
CA LEU A 359 16.52 -1.90 -14.62
C LEU A 359 16.81 -2.06 -16.12
N PHE A 360 17.29 -3.24 -16.55
CA PHE A 360 17.47 -3.58 -17.96
C PHE A 360 16.18 -4.03 -18.66
N SER A 361 15.22 -4.55 -17.91
CA SER A 361 14.00 -5.17 -18.45
C SER A 361 12.80 -4.22 -18.50
N ILE A 362 12.77 -3.19 -17.65
CA ILE A 362 11.71 -2.17 -17.65
C ILE A 362 11.86 -1.18 -18.81
N GLU A 363 10.78 -0.47 -19.11
CA GLU A 363 10.79 0.62 -20.07
C GLU A 363 11.78 1.73 -19.64
N ARG A 364 12.69 2.12 -20.56
CA ARG A 364 13.87 2.92 -20.23
C ARG A 364 13.56 4.28 -19.61
N ASN A 365 12.45 4.88 -20.01
CA ASN A 365 12.00 6.19 -19.51
C ASN A 365 11.67 6.16 -18.01
N TYR A 366 11.41 4.98 -17.43
CA TYR A 366 11.01 4.82 -16.03
C TYR A 366 12.17 4.41 -15.12
N VAL A 367 13.36 4.11 -15.66
CA VAL A 367 14.57 3.85 -14.83
C VAL A 367 14.86 5.02 -13.90
N ARG A 368 14.61 6.26 -14.36
CA ARG A 368 14.76 7.48 -13.54
C ARG A 368 13.89 7.48 -12.28
N THR A 369 12.77 6.76 -12.26
CA THR A 369 11.87 6.70 -11.09
C THR A 369 12.53 6.04 -9.88
N PHE A 370 13.56 5.20 -10.07
CA PHE A 370 14.34 4.59 -8.99
C PHE A 370 15.39 5.53 -8.39
N PHE A 371 15.68 6.65 -9.04
CA PHE A 371 16.66 7.63 -8.59
C PHE A 371 16.02 9.00 -8.35
N ASP A 372 14.69 9.06 -8.34
CA ASP A 372 13.94 10.27 -8.07
C ASP A 372 14.16 10.71 -6.61
N THR A 373 14.45 11.99 -6.43
CA THR A 373 14.71 12.63 -5.14
C THR A 373 13.64 13.64 -4.77
N ARG A 374 12.63 13.86 -5.62
CA ARG A 374 11.51 14.77 -5.35
C ARG A 374 10.69 14.32 -4.14
N THR A 375 10.17 15.30 -3.42
CA THR A 375 9.14 15.12 -2.39
C THR A 375 7.78 14.82 -3.04
N CYS A 376 6.81 14.35 -2.25
CA CYS A 376 5.44 14.20 -2.75
C CYS A 376 4.87 15.54 -3.27
N SER A 377 5.13 16.66 -2.58
CA SER A 377 4.66 17.98 -3.02
C SER A 377 5.22 18.37 -4.38
N GLU A 378 6.56 18.28 -4.55
CA GLU A 378 7.23 18.58 -5.82
C GLU A 378 6.74 17.65 -6.94
N PHE A 379 6.55 16.36 -6.65
CA PHE A 379 6.02 15.41 -7.64
C PHE A 379 4.60 15.76 -8.09
N VAL A 380 3.70 16.10 -7.16
CA VAL A 380 2.31 16.48 -7.49
C VAL A 380 2.28 17.75 -8.35
N GLN A 381 3.14 18.72 -8.06
CA GLN A 381 3.26 19.95 -8.84
C GLN A 381 3.80 19.68 -10.25
N ASP A 382 4.85 18.86 -10.37
CA ASP A 382 5.39 18.45 -11.67
C ASP A 382 4.37 17.68 -12.51
N CYS A 383 3.55 16.83 -11.90
CA CYS A 383 2.46 16.15 -12.59
C CYS A 383 1.46 17.15 -13.19
N PHE A 384 1.13 18.24 -12.48
CA PHE A 384 0.24 19.27 -12.99
C PHE A 384 0.87 20.06 -14.16
N HIS A 385 2.13 20.45 -14.05
CA HIS A 385 2.80 21.25 -15.08
C HIS A 385 3.12 20.49 -16.37
N LEU A 386 3.41 19.19 -16.26
CA LEU A 386 3.78 18.34 -17.39
C LEU A 386 2.59 17.61 -18.02
N ALA A 387 1.38 17.80 -17.47
CA ALA A 387 0.16 17.21 -18.01
C ALA A 387 -0.31 17.97 -19.26
N ASP A 388 -0.58 17.23 -20.33
CA ASP A 388 -1.11 17.79 -21.58
C ASP A 388 -2.65 17.85 -21.56
N GLU A 389 -3.28 16.89 -20.90
CA GLU A 389 -4.74 16.74 -20.85
C GLU A 389 -5.34 17.23 -19.52
N ASP A 390 -6.58 17.73 -19.57
CA ASP A 390 -7.25 18.23 -18.36
C ASP A 390 -7.49 17.16 -17.31
N LEU A 391 -7.80 15.92 -17.73
CA LEU A 391 -7.98 14.79 -16.82
C LEU A 391 -6.72 14.54 -15.99
N GLN A 392 -5.54 14.65 -16.61
CA GLN A 392 -4.25 14.50 -15.94
C GLN A 392 -4.01 15.63 -14.94
N LYS A 393 -4.28 16.88 -15.33
CA LYS A 393 -4.18 18.05 -14.44
C LYS A 393 -5.17 17.95 -13.27
N PHE A 394 -6.37 17.45 -13.52
CA PHE A 394 -7.43 17.29 -12.53
C PHE A 394 -7.05 16.32 -11.41
N ASN A 395 -6.09 15.42 -11.64
CA ASN A 395 -5.54 14.55 -10.62
C ASN A 395 -4.99 15.32 -9.41
N VAL A 396 -4.63 16.60 -9.54
CA VAL A 396 -4.21 17.47 -8.42
C VAL A 396 -5.20 17.49 -7.26
N PHE A 397 -6.51 17.40 -7.54
CA PHE A 397 -7.56 17.41 -6.51
C PHE A 397 -7.70 16.10 -5.72
N HIS A 398 -7.10 15.01 -6.21
CA HIS A 398 -7.03 13.75 -5.46
C HIS A 398 -5.96 13.80 -4.36
N PHE A 399 -5.09 14.81 -4.40
CA PHE A 399 -4.05 15.03 -3.40
C PHE A 399 -4.48 16.01 -2.31
N ASN A 400 -3.94 15.82 -1.12
CA ASN A 400 -4.10 16.75 -0.01
C ASN A 400 -3.67 18.17 -0.42
N GLU A 401 -4.54 19.16 -0.18
CA GLU A 401 -4.29 20.58 -0.50
C GLU A 401 -2.93 21.07 0.02
N ASN A 402 -2.44 20.55 1.15
CA ASN A 402 -1.14 20.92 1.71
C ASN A 402 0.06 20.61 0.79
N LYS A 403 -0.13 19.81 -0.27
CA LYS A 403 0.92 19.43 -1.22
C LYS A 403 1.07 20.40 -2.39
N TRP A 404 0.04 21.17 -2.70
CA TRP A 404 0.01 21.99 -3.93
C TRP A 404 -0.56 23.41 -3.72
N ARG A 405 -1.39 23.63 -2.71
CA ARG A 405 -2.13 24.89 -2.54
C ARG A 405 -1.23 26.13 -2.36
N SER A 406 -0.12 26.01 -1.62
CA SER A 406 0.77 27.17 -1.39
C SER A 406 1.55 27.59 -2.62
N ASP A 407 1.85 26.64 -3.51
CA ASP A 407 2.86 26.81 -4.55
C ASP A 407 2.19 27.03 -5.91
N ILE A 408 1.20 26.20 -6.27
CA ILE A 408 0.48 26.26 -7.56
C ILE A 408 -1.01 26.58 -7.40
N GLY A 409 -1.47 26.94 -6.20
CA GLY A 409 -2.90 27.12 -5.91
C GLY A 409 -3.60 28.16 -6.78
N GLU A 410 -2.96 29.31 -7.04
CA GLU A 410 -3.52 30.34 -7.91
C GLU A 410 -3.50 29.94 -9.40
N GLU A 411 -2.50 29.15 -9.83
CA GLU A 411 -2.44 28.62 -11.19
C GLU A 411 -3.55 27.58 -11.44
N VAL A 412 -3.74 26.66 -10.49
CA VAL A 412 -4.85 25.70 -10.52
C VAL A 412 -6.18 26.44 -10.52
N LYS A 413 -6.30 27.52 -9.72
CA LYS A 413 -7.49 28.36 -9.68
C LYS A 413 -7.79 28.99 -11.05
N ALA A 414 -6.80 29.63 -11.67
CA ALA A 414 -6.96 30.25 -12.99
C ALA A 414 -7.38 29.22 -14.04
N TRP A 415 -6.67 28.10 -14.12
CA TRP A 415 -6.95 27.01 -15.07
C TRP A 415 -8.38 26.45 -14.92
N VAL A 416 -8.84 26.23 -13.68
CA VAL A 416 -10.22 25.76 -13.46
C VAL A 416 -11.22 26.80 -13.95
N ASN A 417 -11.11 28.08 -13.58
CA ASN A 417 -12.10 29.07 -14.00
C ASN A 417 -12.13 29.29 -15.53
N GLU A 418 -11.00 29.08 -16.22
CA GLU A 418 -10.94 29.12 -17.68
C GLU A 418 -11.61 27.92 -18.35
N SER A 419 -11.58 26.75 -17.70
CA SER A 419 -11.98 25.46 -18.32
C SER A 419 -13.35 24.94 -17.85
N ILE A 420 -13.83 25.39 -16.69
CA ILE A 420 -14.97 24.78 -15.98
C ILE A 420 -16.28 24.83 -16.75
N LEU A 421 -16.53 25.89 -17.51
CA LEU A 421 -17.73 26.02 -18.34
C LEU A 421 -17.74 24.97 -19.46
N ARG A 422 -16.60 24.80 -20.13
CA ARG A 422 -16.45 23.76 -21.17
C ARG A 422 -16.63 22.37 -20.58
N TRP A 423 -16.07 22.09 -19.41
CA TRP A 423 -16.26 20.78 -18.77
C TRP A 423 -17.71 20.52 -18.35
N LEU A 424 -18.47 21.56 -18.00
CA LEU A 424 -19.89 21.45 -17.71
C LEU A 424 -20.67 21.12 -18.98
N ASP A 425 -20.40 21.82 -20.09
CA ASP A 425 -21.01 21.54 -21.39
C ASP A 425 -20.70 20.09 -21.84
N GLU A 426 -19.43 19.66 -21.78
CA GLU A 426 -18.99 18.29 -22.11
C GLU A 426 -19.65 17.23 -21.20
N ALA A 427 -19.89 17.57 -19.93
CA ALA A 427 -20.56 16.66 -18.98
C ALA A 427 -22.07 16.53 -19.25
N GLU A 428 -22.74 17.59 -19.73
CA GLU A 428 -24.13 17.52 -20.18
C GLU A 428 -24.30 16.62 -21.41
N GLU A 429 -23.26 16.54 -22.25
CA GLU A 429 -23.21 15.66 -23.43
C GLU A 429 -22.79 14.21 -23.11
N GLU A 430 -22.58 13.87 -21.83
CA GLU A 430 -22.04 12.57 -21.36
C GLU A 430 -20.63 12.22 -21.90
N GLU A 431 -19.88 13.20 -22.41
CA GLU A 431 -18.53 13.03 -22.99
C GLU A 431 -17.39 13.45 -22.02
N GLY A 432 -17.72 14.18 -20.95
CA GLY A 432 -16.74 14.76 -20.02
C GLY A 432 -16.39 13.90 -18.79
N PHE A 433 -15.20 14.14 -18.21
CA PHE A 433 -14.74 13.48 -16.97
C PHE A 433 -15.34 14.08 -15.68
N LEU A 434 -16.06 15.21 -15.77
CA LEU A 434 -16.57 15.99 -14.64
C LEU A 434 -17.88 15.39 -14.07
N ASP A 435 -17.79 14.20 -13.48
CA ASP A 435 -18.91 13.55 -12.80
C ASP A 435 -19.20 14.17 -11.41
N ASP A 436 -20.27 13.73 -10.74
CA ASP A 436 -20.63 14.25 -9.40
C ASP A 436 -19.49 14.09 -8.37
N PHE A 437 -18.68 13.03 -8.51
CA PHE A 437 -17.54 12.83 -7.62
C PHE A 437 -16.43 13.85 -7.90
N ALA A 438 -16.06 14.05 -9.16
CA ALA A 438 -15.12 15.06 -9.62
C ALA A 438 -15.56 16.46 -9.16
N LYS A 439 -16.84 16.81 -9.38
CA LYS A 439 -17.45 18.05 -8.88
C LYS A 439 -17.25 18.20 -7.37
N SER A 440 -17.48 17.13 -6.61
CA SER A 440 -17.38 17.17 -5.16
C SER A 440 -15.94 17.38 -4.65
N ILE A 441 -14.88 16.95 -5.34
CA ILE A 441 -13.47 17.07 -4.86
C ILE A 441 -12.87 18.47 -5.07
N ILE A 442 -13.41 19.27 -6.00
CA ILE A 442 -12.95 20.64 -6.24
C ILE A 442 -13.21 21.50 -4.98
N PRO A 443 -12.21 22.18 -4.39
CA PRO A 443 -12.44 23.08 -3.26
C PRO A 443 -13.26 24.32 -3.64
N ASP A 444 -14.16 24.77 -2.76
CA ASP A 444 -15.05 25.91 -3.05
C ASP A 444 -14.30 27.23 -3.36
N TRP A 445 -13.10 27.42 -2.79
CA TRP A 445 -12.30 28.63 -3.03
C TRP A 445 -11.67 28.71 -4.42
N ILE A 446 -11.70 27.61 -5.18
CA ILE A 446 -11.16 27.54 -6.53
C ILE A 446 -12.10 28.21 -7.54
N VAL A 447 -13.42 28.07 -7.38
CA VAL A 447 -14.40 28.61 -8.34
C VAL A 447 -14.75 30.04 -7.94
N GLU A 448 -14.53 31.01 -8.83
CA GLU A 448 -14.73 32.43 -8.56
C GLU A 448 -16.19 32.85 -8.74
N ASP A 449 -16.87 32.35 -9.78
CA ASP A 449 -18.28 32.69 -10.03
C ASP A 449 -19.19 31.90 -9.07
N PRO A 450 -19.93 32.58 -8.17
CA PRO A 450 -20.86 31.92 -7.26
C PRO A 450 -21.99 31.18 -7.98
N SER A 451 -22.33 31.59 -9.20
CA SER A 451 -23.39 30.98 -10.02
C SER A 451 -22.95 29.58 -10.48
N ILE A 452 -21.75 29.50 -11.06
CA ILE A 452 -21.12 28.24 -11.49
C ILE A 452 -20.90 27.33 -10.27
N LEU A 453 -20.44 27.90 -9.15
CA LEU A 453 -20.27 27.13 -7.92
C LEU A 453 -21.60 26.51 -7.48
N ASN A 454 -22.70 27.27 -7.48
CA ASN A 454 -24.02 26.73 -7.11
C ASN A 454 -24.51 25.64 -8.07
N GLU A 455 -24.21 25.75 -9.36
CA GLU A 455 -24.55 24.77 -10.38
C GLU A 455 -23.82 23.43 -10.17
N ILE A 456 -22.51 23.49 -9.94
CA ILE A 456 -21.68 22.32 -9.64
C ILE A 456 -22.10 21.68 -8.31
N ARG A 457 -22.60 22.49 -7.38
CA ARG A 457 -22.97 22.10 -6.02
C ARG A 457 -24.44 21.74 -5.90
N ASN A 458 -24.92 20.91 -6.83
CA ASN A 458 -26.26 20.34 -6.79
C ASN A 458 -26.49 19.51 -5.50
N SER A 459 -27.74 19.13 -5.24
CA SER A 459 -28.10 18.39 -4.01
C SER A 459 -27.34 17.08 -3.81
N GLN A 460 -27.05 16.35 -4.89
CA GLN A 460 -26.31 15.08 -4.84
C GLN A 460 -24.83 15.30 -4.52
N VAL A 461 -24.20 16.29 -5.15
CA VAL A 461 -22.81 16.69 -4.88
C VAL A 461 -22.67 17.20 -3.44
N GLN A 462 -23.63 17.97 -2.95
CA GLN A 462 -23.66 18.43 -1.56
C GLN A 462 -23.78 17.26 -0.55
N GLU A 463 -24.58 16.23 -0.87
CA GLU A 463 -24.66 15.01 -0.07
C GLU A 463 -23.31 14.27 -0.05
N LEU A 464 -22.69 14.06 -1.22
CA LEU A 464 -21.36 13.44 -1.35
C LEU A 464 -20.29 14.21 -0.57
N MET A 465 -20.28 15.54 -0.69
CA MET A 465 -19.36 16.38 0.08
C MET A 465 -19.62 16.28 1.57
N SER A 466 -20.89 16.27 2.01
CA SER A 466 -21.25 16.10 3.42
C SER A 466 -20.72 14.78 3.96
N ASP A 467 -20.88 13.69 3.21
CA ASP A 467 -20.42 12.36 3.60
C ASP A 467 -18.89 12.29 3.68
N ARG A 468 -18.17 12.84 2.71
CA ARG A 468 -16.70 12.96 2.79
C ARG A 468 -16.22 13.91 3.88
N TRP A 469 -16.94 15.00 4.14
CA TRP A 469 -16.57 15.93 5.21
C TRP A 469 -16.75 15.27 6.58
N LYS A 470 -17.78 14.44 6.77
CA LYS A 470 -17.90 13.57 7.95
C LYS A 470 -16.77 12.54 8.04
N MET A 471 -16.17 12.10 6.93
CA MET A 471 -14.99 11.21 6.95
C MET A 471 -13.71 11.93 7.40
N THR A 472 -13.54 13.19 6.96
CA THR A 472 -12.34 13.99 7.28
C THR A 472 -12.44 14.71 8.62
N SER A 473 -13.65 14.97 9.11
CA SER A 473 -13.91 15.52 10.43
C SER A 473 -14.44 14.44 11.36
N VAL A 474 -13.55 13.84 12.16
CA VAL A 474 -13.98 13.23 13.42
C VAL A 474 -14.65 14.34 14.21
N ARG A 475 -15.99 14.31 14.24
CA ARG A 475 -16.83 15.32 14.88
C ARG A 475 -16.41 15.46 16.34
N LEU A 476 -15.50 16.40 16.63
CA LEU A 476 -15.54 17.07 17.92
C LEU A 476 -16.94 17.67 17.95
N HIS A 477 -17.78 17.13 18.85
CA HIS A 477 -18.82 17.93 19.45
C HIS A 477 -18.13 19.15 20.07
N ASN A 478 -17.84 20.16 19.25
CA ASN A 478 -17.68 21.51 19.75
C ASN A 478 -19.09 21.93 20.14
N ASN A 479 -19.37 21.79 21.43
CA ASN A 479 -20.27 22.66 22.16
C ASN A 479 -19.79 24.12 22.01
N SER A 480 -19.84 24.67 20.80
CA SER A 480 -19.78 26.11 20.55
C SER A 480 -21.18 26.74 20.56
N ALA A 481 -22.22 25.99 20.96
CA ALA A 481 -23.46 26.58 21.41
C ALA A 481 -23.35 26.96 22.90
N ARG A 482 -22.70 28.10 23.24
CA ARG A 482 -23.05 28.91 24.44
C ARG A 482 -22.22 30.16 24.75
N TRP A 483 -21.26 30.57 23.92
CA TRP A 483 -20.41 31.74 24.23
C TRP A 483 -20.32 32.77 23.09
N SER A 484 -21.46 33.17 22.55
CA SER A 484 -21.59 34.40 21.75
C SER A 484 -23.03 34.92 21.82
N GLY A 485 -23.47 35.28 23.03
CA GLY A 485 -24.84 35.75 23.25
C GLY A 485 -25.14 36.17 24.67
N SER A 486 -24.26 36.93 25.33
CA SER A 486 -24.70 37.82 26.41
C SER A 486 -23.97 39.15 26.28
N ASN A 487 -24.42 39.94 25.32
CA ASN A 487 -24.07 41.35 25.30
C ASN A 487 -24.77 42.01 26.48
N ARG A 488 -23.95 42.68 27.30
CA ARG A 488 -24.34 43.55 28.40
C ARG A 488 -25.52 44.44 28.01
N SER A 489 -26.62 44.35 28.76
CA SER A 489 -27.50 45.48 28.99
C SER A 489 -27.36 45.90 30.45
N SER A 490 -26.55 46.95 30.66
CA SER A 490 -26.52 47.73 31.88
C SER A 490 -27.88 48.42 32.05
N GLY A 491 -28.68 47.94 33.00
CA GLY A 491 -30.04 48.43 33.24
C GLY A 491 -30.47 48.27 34.70
N ASN A 492 -29.87 49.09 35.56
CA ASN A 492 -30.46 49.70 36.76
C ASN A 492 -31.74 49.05 37.35
N ARG A 493 -31.63 48.33 38.48
CA ARG A 493 -32.69 48.28 39.51
C ARG A 493 -32.14 47.81 40.86
N ARG A 494 -31.84 48.81 41.70
CA ARG A 494 -31.95 48.70 43.16
C ARG A 494 -33.38 48.26 43.53
N ASN A 495 -33.48 47.58 44.68
CA ASN A 495 -34.69 47.20 45.42
C ASN A 495 -35.31 45.84 45.07
N LYS A 496 -34.89 44.78 45.77
CA LYS A 496 -35.74 44.12 46.77
C LYS A 496 -34.94 43.21 47.68
N ILE A 497 -34.90 43.62 48.94
CA ILE A 497 -34.52 42.88 50.14
C ILE A 497 -35.67 41.93 50.54
N LYS A 498 -35.31 40.79 51.18
CA LYS A 498 -36.11 39.90 52.07
C LYS A 498 -37.08 38.87 51.46
N ALA A 499 -36.77 37.59 51.69
CA ALA A 499 -37.51 36.60 52.52
C ALA A 499 -36.89 35.21 52.22
N ILE A 500 -36.07 34.61 53.09
CA ILE A 500 -36.39 33.72 54.23
C ILE A 500 -37.13 32.44 53.80
N ALA A 501 -36.56 31.31 54.25
CA ALA A 501 -37.02 29.92 54.25
C ALA A 501 -36.63 29.08 53.03
#